data_AF-A0A914YNF0-F1
#
_entry.id   AF-A0A914YNF0-F1
#
_cell.length_a   1.000
_cell.length_b   1.000
_cell.length_c   1.000
_cell.angle_alpha   90.00
_cell.angle_beta   90.00
_cell.angle_gamma   90.00
#
_symmetry.space_group_name_H-M   'P 1'
#
loop_
_entity.id
_entity.type
_entity.pdbx_description
1 polymer ?
#
loop_
_entity_poly.entity_id
_entity_poly.type
_entity_poly.pdbx_seq_one_letter_code
_entity_poly.pdbx_strand_id
1 'polypeptide(L)'
;MEVVPFSWPIGMARRFGGVFNLRANHMRVFKPGQERHGEDEIIPGLDNPVIAERFGEPFAKAQEEIELLNAAAPEFDLDLFLQGKQTPEVLDALVDLAPAPGPRAALQREVQPDEPKFSGVVFKVQANMDPAHRDRVAFVRVSSGHFKRGMKLKVSRTGKEIRPNNVVSFLSQRRELLDDAFAGDIIGVPNHGILQLGDVLTEGENLQFTGLPFFAPELFQSIEVKDPLRTKQLRTGLTQLGEEGAIQVFRPHMAGGMMLLGAVGQLQFEVVAHRLKRSTVWKRACRPAASIWLAG
;
A
#
# COMPACT_ATOMS: atom_id res chain seq x y z
N MET A 1 4.95 -20.08 -5.69
CA MET A 1 3.65 -19.66 -5.15
C MET A 1 2.63 -20.50 -5.87
N GLU A 2 1.95 -21.36 -5.12
CA GLU A 2 0.94 -22.27 -5.67
C GLU A 2 -0.41 -21.54 -5.76
N VAL A 3 -1.15 -21.81 -6.82
CA VAL A 3 -2.46 -21.22 -7.05
C VAL A 3 -3.51 -22.22 -6.58
N VAL A 4 -4.38 -21.80 -5.67
CA VAL A 4 -5.48 -22.63 -5.17
C VAL A 4 -6.78 -21.95 -5.58
N PRO A 5 -7.38 -22.34 -6.71
CA PRO A 5 -8.61 -21.71 -7.15
C PRO A 5 -9.76 -22.06 -6.20
N PHE A 6 -10.49 -21.04 -5.77
CA PHE A 6 -11.74 -21.21 -5.03
C PHE A 6 -12.96 -21.19 -5.93
N SER A 7 -12.79 -20.68 -7.14
CA SER A 7 -13.84 -20.55 -8.10
C SER A 7 -13.34 -20.93 -9.49
N TRP A 8 -14.24 -21.40 -10.36
CA TRP A 8 -13.93 -21.81 -11.72
C TRP A 8 -14.95 -21.23 -12.71
N PRO A 9 -14.54 -20.62 -13.82
CA PRO A 9 -15.47 -20.05 -14.78
C PRO A 9 -16.18 -21.13 -15.59
N ILE A 10 -17.47 -20.96 -15.83
CA ILE A 10 -18.25 -21.80 -16.75
C ILE A 10 -18.37 -21.05 -18.08
N GLY A 11 -17.60 -21.52 -19.07
CA GLY A 11 -17.49 -20.89 -20.38
C GLY A 11 -16.63 -19.61 -20.40
N MET A 12 -16.56 -18.97 -21.56
CA MET A 12 -15.74 -17.77 -21.77
C MET A 12 -16.37 -16.82 -22.78
N ALA A 13 -16.02 -15.54 -22.68
CA ALA A 13 -16.49 -14.47 -23.56
C ALA A 13 -18.02 -14.47 -23.72
N ARG A 14 -18.53 -14.61 -24.96
CA ARG A 14 -19.99 -14.62 -25.24
C ARG A 14 -20.73 -15.84 -24.67
N ARG A 15 -19.99 -16.88 -24.27
CA ARG A 15 -20.54 -18.12 -23.71
C ARG A 15 -20.28 -18.22 -22.20
N PHE A 16 -19.85 -17.12 -21.57
CA PHE A 16 -19.65 -17.07 -20.13
C PHE A 16 -21.00 -17.13 -19.42
N GLY A 17 -21.23 -18.23 -18.71
CA GLY A 17 -22.47 -18.51 -18.00
C GLY A 17 -22.44 -18.14 -16.52
N GLY A 18 -21.25 -17.99 -15.93
CA GLY A 18 -21.09 -17.71 -14.52
C GLY A 18 -19.82 -18.33 -13.94
N VAL A 19 -19.77 -18.37 -12.62
CA VAL A 19 -18.62 -18.89 -11.86
C VAL A 19 -19.10 -19.95 -10.89
N PHE A 20 -18.42 -21.09 -10.85
CA PHE A 20 -18.66 -22.16 -9.89
C PHE A 20 -17.76 -21.99 -8.66
N ASN A 21 -18.33 -21.90 -7.46
CA ASN A 21 -17.58 -21.88 -6.21
C ASN A 21 -17.28 -23.32 -5.77
N LEU A 22 -16.00 -23.68 -5.74
CA LEU A 22 -15.53 -25.03 -5.44
C LEU A 22 -15.70 -25.39 -3.96
N ARG A 23 -15.53 -24.42 -3.05
CA ARG A 23 -15.67 -24.66 -1.59
C ARG A 23 -17.12 -24.77 -1.16
N ALA A 24 -17.97 -23.90 -1.71
CA ALA A 24 -19.38 -23.84 -1.37
C ALA A 24 -20.27 -24.68 -2.30
N ASN A 25 -19.67 -25.39 -3.26
CA ASN A 25 -20.29 -26.32 -4.20
C ASN A 25 -21.57 -25.77 -4.87
N HIS A 26 -21.46 -24.58 -5.48
CA HIS A 26 -22.58 -23.96 -6.19
C HIS A 26 -22.10 -23.05 -7.32
N MET A 27 -22.93 -22.90 -8.35
CA MET A 27 -22.73 -21.94 -9.43
C MET A 27 -23.44 -20.62 -9.12
N ARG A 28 -22.72 -19.51 -9.24
CA ARG A 28 -23.30 -18.16 -9.36
C ARG A 28 -23.45 -17.82 -10.83
N VAL A 29 -24.68 -17.67 -11.29
CA VAL A 29 -25.00 -17.42 -12.71
C VAL A 29 -24.73 -15.97 -13.08
N PHE A 30 -24.03 -15.76 -14.19
CA PHE A 30 -23.81 -14.44 -14.77
C PHE A 30 -24.98 -14.03 -15.66
N LYS A 31 -25.52 -12.83 -15.45
CA LYS A 31 -26.56 -12.22 -16.29
C LYS A 31 -26.01 -10.93 -16.92
N PRO A 32 -25.87 -10.87 -18.26
CA PRO A 32 -25.42 -9.66 -18.93
C PRO A 32 -26.31 -8.45 -18.60
N GLY A 33 -25.70 -7.30 -18.30
CA GLY A 33 -26.44 -6.04 -18.04
C GLY A 33 -26.80 -5.77 -16.57
N GLN A 34 -26.40 -6.62 -15.63
CA GLN A 34 -26.50 -6.31 -14.20
C GLN A 34 -25.24 -5.56 -13.72
N GLU A 35 -25.36 -4.24 -13.54
CA GLU A 35 -24.29 -3.38 -12.98
C GLU A 35 -24.36 -3.24 -11.45
N ARG A 36 -25.37 -3.83 -10.78
CA ARG A 36 -25.58 -3.75 -9.33
C ARG A 36 -25.83 -5.13 -8.73
N HIS A 37 -25.48 -5.28 -7.45
CA HIS A 37 -25.93 -6.38 -6.58
C HIS A 37 -27.45 -6.56 -6.72
N GLY A 38 -27.85 -7.56 -7.50
CA GLY A 38 -29.22 -8.06 -7.58
C GLY A 38 -29.33 -9.38 -6.83
N GLU A 39 -30.48 -10.05 -6.94
CA GLU A 39 -30.60 -11.45 -6.50
C GLU A 39 -29.70 -12.32 -7.38
N ASP A 40 -28.57 -12.74 -6.81
CA ASP A 40 -27.69 -13.71 -7.43
C ASP A 40 -28.45 -15.02 -7.60
N GLU A 41 -28.55 -15.48 -8.84
CA GLU A 41 -29.08 -16.81 -9.10
C GLU A 41 -28.00 -17.84 -8.77
N ILE A 42 -28.23 -18.59 -7.69
CA ILE A 42 -27.32 -19.62 -7.18
C ILE A 42 -27.91 -20.99 -7.49
N ILE A 43 -27.14 -21.83 -8.19
CA ILE A 43 -27.54 -23.21 -8.52
C ILE A 43 -26.60 -24.16 -7.76
N PRO A 44 -27.10 -24.98 -6.81
CA PRO A 44 -26.25 -25.85 -6.00
C PRO A 44 -25.80 -27.09 -6.78
N GLY A 45 -24.58 -27.54 -6.51
CA GLY A 45 -24.04 -28.84 -6.94
C GLY A 45 -23.45 -28.84 -8.35
N LEU A 46 -22.29 -29.49 -8.49
CA LEU A 46 -21.64 -29.71 -9.79
C LEU A 46 -22.39 -30.73 -10.67
N ASP A 47 -23.18 -31.62 -10.08
CA ASP A 47 -23.95 -32.64 -10.82
C ASP A 47 -25.38 -32.21 -11.11
N ASN A 48 -25.69 -30.92 -10.94
CA ASN A 48 -27.05 -30.44 -11.08
C ASN A 48 -27.48 -30.42 -12.57
N PRO A 49 -28.54 -31.17 -12.94
CA PRO A 49 -28.97 -31.26 -14.34
C PRO A 49 -29.39 -29.92 -14.93
N VAL A 50 -29.83 -28.97 -14.10
CA VAL A 50 -30.23 -27.62 -14.53
C VAL A 50 -29.06 -26.84 -15.13
N ILE A 51 -27.84 -27.03 -14.60
CA ILE A 51 -26.65 -26.35 -15.11
C ILE A 51 -26.28 -26.94 -16.48
N ALA A 52 -26.31 -28.27 -16.60
CA ALA A 52 -26.05 -28.97 -17.85
C ALA A 52 -27.05 -28.61 -18.95
N GLU A 53 -28.35 -28.57 -18.63
CA GLU A 53 -29.40 -28.19 -19.57
C GLU A 53 -29.23 -26.75 -20.06
N ARG A 54 -28.85 -25.83 -19.17
CA ARG A 54 -28.77 -24.40 -19.49
C ARG A 54 -27.48 -23.99 -20.21
N PHE A 55 -26.34 -24.55 -19.81
CA PHE A 55 -25.03 -24.10 -20.29
C PHE A 55 -24.35 -25.11 -21.21
N GLY A 56 -24.83 -26.35 -21.31
CA GLY A 56 -24.41 -27.34 -22.30
C GLY A 56 -22.90 -27.61 -22.30
N GLU A 57 -22.29 -27.57 -23.50
CA GLU A 57 -20.86 -27.86 -23.72
C GLU A 57 -19.90 -27.02 -22.86
N PRO A 58 -20.08 -25.69 -22.68
CA PRO A 58 -19.31 -24.90 -21.71
C PRO A 58 -19.28 -25.46 -20.28
N PHE A 59 -20.37 -26.08 -19.83
CA PHE A 59 -20.43 -26.69 -18.52
C PHE A 59 -19.77 -28.06 -18.48
N ALA A 60 -20.01 -28.91 -19.48
CA ALA A 60 -19.33 -30.21 -19.57
C ALA A 60 -17.81 -30.04 -19.55
N LYS A 61 -17.30 -29.06 -20.30
CA LYS A 61 -15.88 -28.72 -20.28
C LYS A 61 -15.40 -28.23 -18.91
N ALA A 62 -16.17 -27.39 -18.23
CA ALA A 62 -15.84 -26.92 -16.89
C ALA A 62 -15.85 -28.07 -15.86
N GLN A 63 -16.75 -29.05 -15.99
CA GLN A 63 -16.76 -30.24 -15.12
C GLN A 63 -15.47 -31.05 -15.29
N GLU A 64 -15.04 -31.31 -16.53
CA GLU A 64 -13.76 -32.01 -16.80
C GLU A 64 -12.56 -31.23 -16.25
N GLU A 65 -12.55 -29.90 -16.42
CA GLU A 65 -11.50 -29.04 -15.89
C GLU A 65 -11.46 -29.03 -14.35
N ILE A 66 -12.63 -29.01 -13.70
CA ILE A 66 -12.75 -29.06 -12.23
C ILE A 66 -12.34 -30.43 -11.70
N GLU A 67 -12.67 -31.53 -12.40
CA GLU A 67 -12.23 -32.87 -12.02
C GLU A 67 -10.70 -32.99 -12.10
N LEU A 68 -10.10 -32.51 -13.20
CA LEU A 68 -8.64 -32.45 -13.35
C LEU A 68 -8.01 -31.58 -12.26
N LEU A 69 -8.63 -30.44 -11.95
CA LEU A 69 -8.18 -29.55 -10.89
C LEU A 69 -8.22 -30.25 -9.53
N ASN A 70 -9.32 -30.92 -9.17
CA ASN A 70 -9.42 -31.65 -7.90
C ASN A 70 -8.38 -32.78 -7.78
N ALA A 71 -7.94 -33.35 -8.90
CA ALA A 71 -6.91 -34.38 -8.93
C ALA A 71 -5.47 -33.83 -8.90
N ALA A 72 -5.23 -32.63 -9.42
CA ALA A 72 -3.89 -32.08 -9.66
C ALA A 72 -3.53 -30.87 -8.80
N ALA A 73 -4.52 -30.10 -8.32
CA ALA A 73 -4.30 -28.91 -7.53
C ALA A 73 -4.08 -29.26 -6.06
N PRO A 74 -3.20 -28.53 -5.35
CA PRO A 74 -3.04 -28.69 -3.92
C PRO A 74 -4.29 -28.21 -3.19
N GLU A 75 -4.62 -28.87 -2.07
CA GLU A 75 -5.66 -28.38 -1.17
C GLU A 75 -5.26 -27.03 -0.56
N PHE A 76 -6.28 -26.23 -0.22
CA PHE A 76 -6.06 -24.98 0.47
C PHE A 76 -5.61 -25.22 1.91
N ASP A 77 -4.49 -24.62 2.28
CA ASP A 77 -3.97 -24.62 3.63
C ASP A 77 -3.81 -23.17 4.12
N LEU A 78 -4.45 -22.87 5.26
CA LEU A 78 -4.46 -21.53 5.83
C LEU A 78 -3.05 -21.07 6.24
N ASP A 79 -2.22 -21.97 6.78
CA ASP A 79 -0.86 -21.63 7.22
C ASP A 79 0.05 -21.35 6.02
N LEU A 80 -0.09 -22.12 4.93
CA LEU A 80 0.63 -21.86 3.68
C LEU A 80 0.19 -20.54 3.02
N PHE A 81 -1.10 -20.21 3.08
CA PHE A 81 -1.61 -18.91 2.62
C PHE A 81 -1.03 -17.75 3.44
N LEU A 82 -1.07 -17.83 4.78
CA LEU A 82 -0.53 -16.80 5.67
C LEU A 82 0.99 -16.62 5.52
N GLN A 83 1.70 -17.67 5.11
CA GLN A 83 3.13 -17.62 4.75
C GLN A 83 3.40 -17.10 3.33
N GLY A 84 2.37 -16.76 2.56
CA GLY A 84 2.50 -16.29 1.17
C GLY A 84 2.93 -17.37 0.18
N LYS A 85 2.76 -18.66 0.52
CA LYS A 85 3.12 -19.80 -0.34
C LYS A 85 1.97 -20.21 -1.25
N GLN A 86 0.73 -19.95 -0.85
CA GLN A 86 -0.48 -20.16 -1.63
C GLN A 86 -1.24 -18.85 -1.87
N THR A 87 -1.97 -18.75 -2.99
CA THR A 87 -2.87 -17.63 -3.28
C THR A 87 -4.25 -18.10 -3.72
N PRO A 88 -5.33 -17.69 -3.02
CA PRO A 88 -6.71 -17.88 -3.47
C PRO A 88 -7.20 -16.73 -4.36
N GLU A 89 -8.41 -16.86 -4.90
CA GLU A 89 -9.09 -15.79 -5.64
C GLU A 89 -9.74 -14.76 -4.70
N VAL A 90 -9.72 -13.48 -5.11
CA VAL A 90 -9.42 -12.34 -4.23
C VAL A 90 -10.58 -11.80 -3.38
N LEU A 91 -11.84 -11.85 -3.83
CA LEU A 91 -12.89 -11.02 -3.22
C LEU A 91 -13.59 -11.66 -2.01
N ASP A 92 -14.08 -12.89 -2.13
CA ASP A 92 -14.77 -13.55 -1.00
C ASP A 92 -13.76 -14.10 0.02
N ALA A 93 -12.56 -14.47 -0.42
CA ALA A 93 -11.48 -14.92 0.43
C ALA A 93 -10.97 -13.84 1.39
N LEU A 94 -11.07 -12.56 1.02
CA LEU A 94 -10.44 -11.48 1.79
C LEU A 94 -11.10 -11.27 3.14
N VAL A 95 -12.42 -11.43 3.25
CA VAL A 95 -13.12 -11.19 4.52
C VAL A 95 -12.84 -12.33 5.51
N ASP A 96 -12.85 -13.57 5.03
CA ASP A 96 -12.72 -14.75 5.88
C ASP A 96 -11.25 -15.10 6.21
N LEU A 97 -10.32 -14.81 5.30
CA LEU A 97 -8.94 -15.28 5.39
C LEU A 97 -7.93 -14.18 5.66
N ALA A 98 -8.29 -12.89 5.55
CA ALA A 98 -7.32 -11.83 5.82
C ALA A 98 -6.84 -11.92 7.27
N PRO A 99 -5.52 -11.91 7.51
CA PRO A 99 -4.99 -11.95 8.86
C PRO A 99 -5.40 -10.69 9.62
N ALA A 100 -5.71 -10.89 10.90
CA ALA A 100 -5.77 -9.80 11.87
C ALA A 100 -4.41 -9.06 11.93
N PRO A 101 -4.38 -7.83 12.47
CA PRO A 101 -3.12 -7.10 12.67
C PRO A 101 -2.11 -7.98 13.41
N GLY A 102 -0.99 -8.30 12.76
CA GLY A 102 0.04 -9.16 13.33
C GLY A 102 1.13 -8.39 14.09
N PRO A 103 2.01 -9.11 14.81
CA PRO A 103 3.15 -8.54 15.50
C PRO A 103 4.09 -7.78 14.54
N ARG A 104 4.79 -6.77 15.06
CA ARG A 104 5.78 -6.02 14.29
C ARG A 104 7.14 -6.01 14.96
N ALA A 105 8.18 -6.29 14.16
CA ALA A 105 9.56 -6.26 14.61
C ALA A 105 10.08 -4.82 14.74
N ALA A 106 10.45 -4.43 15.95
CA ALA A 106 11.30 -3.27 16.20
C ALA A 106 12.72 -3.72 16.58
N LEU A 107 13.70 -2.83 16.45
CA LEU A 107 15.10 -3.15 16.79
C LEU A 107 15.28 -3.58 18.24
N GLN A 108 14.44 -3.08 19.13
CA GLN A 108 14.50 -3.35 20.57
C GLN A 108 13.80 -4.64 20.96
N ARG A 109 12.64 -4.93 20.33
CA ARG A 109 11.76 -6.06 20.64
C ARG A 109 10.67 -6.22 19.58
N GLU A 110 9.97 -7.34 19.63
CA GLU A 110 8.70 -7.49 18.94
C GLU A 110 7.59 -6.73 19.69
N VAL A 111 6.73 -6.07 18.93
CA VAL A 111 5.57 -5.32 19.42
C VAL A 111 4.31 -6.08 19.05
N GLN A 112 3.52 -6.44 20.05
CA GLN A 112 2.26 -7.16 19.88
C GLN A 112 1.09 -6.17 19.72
N PRO A 113 0.11 -6.49 18.86
CA PRO A 113 -1.01 -5.58 18.55
C PRO A 113 -1.93 -5.31 19.75
N ASP A 114 -2.03 -6.24 20.68
CA ASP A 114 -2.87 -6.22 21.87
C ASP A 114 -2.22 -5.50 23.08
N GLU A 115 -0.98 -5.00 22.94
CA GLU A 115 -0.34 -4.22 23.99
C GLU A 115 -1.18 -2.97 24.33
N PRO A 116 -1.31 -2.59 25.62
CA PRO A 116 -2.18 -1.49 26.01
C PRO A 116 -1.66 -0.11 25.55
N LYS A 117 -0.33 0.02 25.34
CA LYS A 117 0.31 1.28 24.98
C LYS A 117 0.29 1.48 23.47
N PHE A 118 -0.05 2.69 23.06
CA PHE A 118 -0.05 3.08 21.66
C PHE A 118 1.37 3.05 21.09
N SER A 119 1.51 2.37 19.95
CA SER A 119 2.65 2.51 19.05
C SER A 119 2.17 2.59 17.61
N GLY A 120 2.85 3.39 16.79
CA GLY A 120 2.52 3.51 15.37
C GLY A 120 3.70 3.99 14.54
N VAL A 121 3.71 3.64 13.26
CA VAL A 121 4.79 4.00 12.33
C VAL A 121 4.26 4.84 11.17
N VAL A 122 4.96 5.93 10.86
CA VAL A 122 4.69 6.75 9.67
C VAL A 122 5.19 6.01 8.44
N PHE A 123 4.29 5.56 7.57
CA PHE A 123 4.66 4.82 6.35
C PHE A 123 4.45 5.62 5.06
N LYS A 124 3.77 6.77 5.15
CA LYS A 124 3.56 7.67 4.01
C LYS A 124 3.38 9.09 4.50
N VAL A 125 3.99 10.05 3.80
CA VAL A 125 3.77 11.48 4.03
C VAL A 125 3.30 12.09 2.72
N GLN A 126 2.17 12.77 2.75
CA GLN A 126 1.61 13.43 1.57
C GLN A 126 1.48 14.92 1.86
N ALA A 127 2.06 15.76 1.01
CA ALA A 127 1.86 17.20 1.10
C ALA A 127 0.85 17.70 0.07
N ASN A 128 0.34 18.90 0.34
CA ASN A 128 -0.52 19.68 -0.55
C ASN A 128 -1.81 18.94 -0.90
N MET A 129 -2.43 18.31 0.10
CA MET A 129 -3.74 17.67 -0.05
C MET A 129 -4.90 18.67 -0.15
N ASP A 130 -4.68 19.92 0.27
CA ASP A 130 -5.55 21.07 0.01
C ASP A 130 -4.69 22.20 -0.59
N PRO A 131 -4.98 22.63 -1.84
CA PRO A 131 -4.27 23.74 -2.48
C PRO A 131 -4.32 25.06 -1.70
N ALA A 132 -5.35 25.30 -0.89
CA ALA A 132 -5.54 26.55 -0.16
C ALA A 132 -4.65 26.66 1.08
N HIS A 133 -4.48 25.56 1.82
CA HIS A 133 -3.83 25.56 3.14
C HIS A 133 -2.43 24.96 3.12
N ARG A 134 -1.99 24.35 2.00
CA ARG A 134 -0.71 23.62 1.89
C ARG A 134 -0.54 22.57 2.99
N ASP A 135 -1.62 21.89 3.33
CA ASP A 135 -1.62 20.91 4.40
C ASP A 135 -0.81 19.67 4.01
N ARG A 136 -0.03 19.19 4.97
CA ARG A 136 0.73 17.95 4.88
C ARG A 136 0.19 16.99 5.94
N VAL A 137 -0.02 15.75 5.55
CA VAL A 137 -0.53 14.69 6.41
C VAL A 137 0.47 13.54 6.43
N ALA A 138 0.83 13.08 7.62
CA ALA A 138 1.57 11.86 7.83
C ALA A 138 0.58 10.73 8.11
N PHE A 139 0.62 9.67 7.29
CA PHE A 139 -0.15 8.46 7.48
C PHE A 139 0.62 7.54 8.42
N VAL A 140 0.00 7.24 9.55
CA VAL A 140 0.53 6.39 10.60
C VAL A 140 -0.27 5.10 10.60
N ARG A 141 0.43 3.96 10.49
CA ARG A 141 -0.15 2.65 10.76
C ARG A 141 -0.04 2.37 12.25
N VAL A 142 -1.18 2.22 12.92
CA VAL A 142 -1.22 1.83 14.33
C VAL A 142 -0.75 0.38 14.44
N SER A 143 0.24 0.17 15.30
CA SER A 143 0.91 -1.13 15.49
C SER A 143 0.48 -1.81 16.78
N SER A 144 0.18 -1.03 17.84
CA SER A 144 -0.36 -1.55 19.10
C SER A 144 -1.19 -0.50 19.83
N GLY A 145 -2.01 -0.94 20.77
CA GLY A 145 -2.73 -0.09 21.71
C GLY A 145 -3.87 0.72 21.09
N HIS A 146 -4.24 1.77 21.81
CA HIS A 146 -5.41 2.58 21.51
C HIS A 146 -5.00 4.05 21.37
N PHE A 147 -5.21 4.59 20.17
CA PHE A 147 -5.08 6.01 19.93
C PHE A 147 -6.33 6.72 20.46
N LYS A 148 -6.14 7.81 21.21
CA LYS A 148 -7.22 8.73 21.57
C LYS A 148 -6.86 10.15 21.18
N ARG A 149 -7.81 10.87 20.58
CA ARG A 149 -7.63 12.27 20.16
C ARG A 149 -7.09 13.13 21.30
N GLY A 150 -6.04 13.91 21.01
CA GLY A 150 -5.38 14.79 21.98
C GLY A 150 -4.46 14.08 22.98
N MET A 151 -4.27 12.76 22.89
CA MET A 151 -3.28 12.06 23.69
C MET A 151 -1.86 12.55 23.40
N LYS A 152 -0.98 12.36 24.37
CA LYS A 152 0.42 12.77 24.28
C LYS A 152 1.24 11.66 23.63
N LEU A 153 1.82 11.94 22.47
CA LEU A 153 2.69 11.02 21.75
C LEU A 153 4.10 11.56 21.65
N LYS A 154 5.09 10.68 21.70
CA LYS A 154 6.50 11.01 21.54
C LYS A 154 6.99 10.47 20.20
N VAL A 155 7.71 11.31 19.46
CA VAL A 155 8.42 10.90 18.24
C VAL A 155 9.76 10.30 18.65
N SER A 156 9.96 8.99 18.43
CA SER A 156 11.17 8.27 18.85
C SER A 156 12.47 8.94 18.38
N ARG A 157 12.54 9.33 17.10
CA ARG A 157 13.74 9.93 16.48
C ARG A 157 14.17 11.26 17.11
N THR A 158 13.22 12.16 17.39
CA THR A 158 13.54 13.51 17.85
C THR A 158 13.34 13.71 19.34
N GLY A 159 12.67 12.77 20.01
CA GLY A 159 12.21 12.90 21.38
C GLY A 159 11.12 13.96 21.59
N LYS A 160 10.67 14.66 20.53
CA LYS A 160 9.64 15.69 20.63
C LYS A 160 8.29 15.07 20.94
N GLU A 161 7.54 15.77 21.77
CA GLU A 161 6.18 15.40 22.15
C GLU A 161 5.18 16.16 21.29
N ILE A 162 4.17 15.44 20.80
CA ILE A 162 3.08 15.97 19.98
C ILE A 162 1.74 15.60 20.61
N ARG A 163 0.74 16.45 20.40
CA ARG A 163 -0.66 16.22 20.81
C ARG A 163 -1.56 16.42 19.59
N PRO A 164 -1.77 15.39 18.78
CA PRO A 164 -2.52 15.55 17.55
C PRO A 164 -4.03 15.62 17.86
N ASN A 165 -4.62 16.80 17.65
CA ASN A 165 -6.05 17.07 17.87
C ASN A 165 -6.90 16.89 16.61
N ASN A 166 -6.31 17.12 15.43
CA ASN A 166 -7.01 17.07 14.15
C ASN A 166 -6.63 15.81 13.38
N VAL A 167 -6.66 14.65 14.04
CA VAL A 167 -6.39 13.38 13.38
C VAL A 167 -7.57 13.01 12.51
N VAL A 168 -7.28 12.57 11.29
CA VAL A 168 -8.29 12.21 10.30
C VAL A 168 -8.21 10.72 9.99
N SER A 169 -9.38 10.09 9.84
CA SER A 169 -9.49 8.79 9.18
C SER A 169 -9.82 9.01 7.71
N PHE A 170 -9.35 8.09 6.87
CA PHE A 170 -9.62 8.08 5.44
C PHE A 170 -10.55 6.92 5.13
N LEU A 171 -11.84 7.15 5.36
CA LEU A 171 -12.89 6.23 4.92
C LEU A 171 -13.38 6.71 3.54
N SER A 172 -12.99 5.98 2.49
CA SER A 172 -13.34 6.32 1.10
C SER A 172 -12.82 7.71 0.69
N GLN A 173 -13.65 8.53 0.03
CA GLN A 173 -13.30 9.87 -0.46
C GLN A 173 -13.42 10.97 0.61
N ARG A 174 -13.87 10.64 1.84
CA ARG A 174 -14.17 11.61 2.90
C ARG A 174 -13.06 11.65 3.95
N ARG A 175 -12.83 12.83 4.51
CA ARG A 175 -11.98 13.04 5.68
C ARG A 175 -12.90 13.26 6.87
N GLU A 176 -12.81 12.40 7.85
CA GLU A 176 -13.58 12.52 9.08
C GLU A 176 -12.60 12.61 10.25
N LEU A 177 -12.93 13.48 11.20
CA LEU A 177 -12.16 13.58 12.43
C LEU A 177 -12.30 12.27 13.19
N LEU A 178 -11.17 11.70 13.58
CA LEU A 178 -11.11 10.44 14.29
C LEU A 178 -10.92 10.70 15.78
N ASP A 179 -11.79 10.11 16.60
CA ASP A 179 -11.72 10.18 18.06
C ASP A 179 -10.82 9.08 18.65
N ASP A 180 -10.95 7.86 18.14
CA ASP A 180 -10.24 6.67 18.58
C ASP A 180 -9.76 5.79 17.40
N ALA A 181 -8.66 5.05 17.61
CA ALA A 181 -8.13 4.09 16.64
C ALA A 181 -7.40 2.93 17.32
N PHE A 182 -7.38 1.76 16.68
CA PHE A 182 -6.78 0.53 17.21
C PHE A 182 -5.67 -0.01 16.30
N ALA A 183 -4.93 -1.00 16.79
CA ALA A 183 -3.93 -1.71 16.00
C ALA A 183 -4.54 -2.18 14.67
N GLY A 184 -3.87 -1.89 13.55
CA GLY A 184 -4.41 -2.13 12.22
C GLY A 184 -5.00 -0.89 11.54
N ASP A 185 -5.39 0.14 12.27
CA ASP A 185 -5.93 1.34 11.64
C ASP A 185 -4.85 2.19 10.99
N ILE A 186 -5.26 2.98 10.00
CA ILE A 186 -4.42 4.00 9.37
C ILE A 186 -5.01 5.37 9.73
N ILE A 187 -4.21 6.14 10.46
CA ILE A 187 -4.60 7.48 10.91
C ILE A 187 -3.77 8.55 10.19
N GLY A 188 -4.40 9.66 9.84
CA GLY A 188 -3.76 10.83 9.25
C GLY A 188 -3.46 11.87 10.31
N VAL A 189 -2.18 12.12 10.59
CA VAL A 189 -1.74 13.15 11.51
C VAL A 189 -1.28 14.38 10.73
N PRO A 190 -1.87 15.56 10.96
CA PRO A 190 -1.39 16.82 10.37
C PRO A 190 0.07 17.04 10.74
N ASN A 191 0.88 17.35 9.73
CA ASN A 191 2.33 17.39 9.85
C ASN A 191 2.89 18.71 9.36
N HIS A 192 3.46 19.50 10.26
CA HIS A 192 4.14 20.76 9.93
C HIS A 192 5.67 20.58 9.77
N GLY A 193 6.11 19.40 9.31
CA GLY A 193 7.52 19.05 9.13
C GLY A 193 8.19 18.39 10.34
N ILE A 194 7.41 18.01 11.36
CA ILE A 194 7.91 17.30 12.55
C ILE A 194 8.07 15.81 12.24
N LEU A 195 7.09 15.23 11.54
CA LEU A 195 7.05 13.80 11.20
C LEU A 195 7.68 13.54 9.83
N GLN A 196 8.45 12.46 9.76
CA GLN A 196 9.11 11.99 8.55
C GLN A 196 8.71 10.53 8.27
N LEU A 197 8.96 10.08 7.04
CA LEU A 197 8.79 8.68 6.68
C LEU A 197 9.65 7.80 7.60
N GLY A 198 9.03 6.78 8.20
CA GLY A 198 9.67 5.87 9.14
C GLY A 198 9.73 6.35 10.60
N ASP A 199 9.23 7.56 10.90
CA ASP A 199 9.13 7.98 12.30
C ASP A 199 8.15 7.09 13.07
N VAL A 200 8.53 6.76 14.30
CA VAL A 200 7.71 5.98 15.24
C VAL A 200 7.12 6.91 16.30
N LEU A 201 5.82 6.75 16.53
CA LEU A 201 5.05 7.44 17.56
C LEU A 201 4.72 6.46 18.69
N THR A 202 5.00 6.83 19.93
CA THR A 202 4.73 6.00 21.11
C THR A 202 4.24 6.83 22.30
N GLU A 203 3.77 6.17 23.37
CA GLU A 203 3.48 6.80 24.67
C GLU A 203 4.72 6.99 25.57
N GLY A 204 5.93 7.02 24.99
CA GLY A 204 7.16 7.36 25.70
C GLY A 204 8.30 6.36 25.50
N GLU A 205 7.98 5.11 25.13
CA GLU A 205 8.96 4.08 24.79
C GLU A 205 9.72 4.46 23.52
N ASN A 206 11.04 4.26 23.50
CA ASN A 206 11.84 4.56 22.32
C ASN A 206 11.94 3.33 21.42
N LEU A 207 10.99 3.20 20.49
CA LEU A 207 10.93 2.10 19.53
C LEU A 207 11.37 2.54 18.14
N GLN A 208 12.03 1.62 17.42
CA GLN A 208 12.43 1.80 16.03
C GLN A 208 11.97 0.59 15.23
N PHE A 209 10.86 0.72 14.50
CA PHE A 209 10.33 -0.34 13.66
C PHE A 209 11.27 -0.60 12.48
N THR A 210 11.46 -1.88 12.16
CA THR A 210 12.24 -2.32 11.01
C THR A 210 11.33 -2.65 9.83
N GLY A 211 11.88 -2.82 8.63
CA GLY A 211 11.11 -3.31 7.48
C GLY A 211 10.36 -2.26 6.66
N LEU A 212 10.65 -0.96 6.82
CA LEU A 212 10.32 0.02 5.79
C LEU A 212 11.45 0.03 4.75
N PRO A 213 11.29 -0.62 3.59
CA PRO A 213 12.36 -0.69 2.61
C PRO A 213 12.59 0.69 1.99
N PHE A 214 13.85 1.12 1.98
CA PHE A 214 14.31 2.14 1.06
C PHE A 214 14.76 1.45 -0.23
N PHE A 215 14.02 1.65 -1.31
CA PHE A 215 14.38 1.09 -2.61
C PHE A 215 15.56 1.87 -3.18
N ALA A 216 16.62 1.18 -3.59
CA ALA A 216 17.74 1.82 -4.26
C ALA A 216 17.26 2.44 -5.59
N PRO A 217 17.61 3.70 -5.90
CA PRO A 217 17.28 4.29 -7.20
C PRO A 217 18.01 3.58 -8.34
N GLU A 218 17.30 3.31 -9.43
CA GLU A 218 17.89 2.79 -10.66
C GLU A 218 18.29 3.89 -11.63
N LEU A 219 17.64 5.05 -11.53
CA LEU A 219 17.82 6.19 -12.43
C LEU A 219 18.31 7.41 -11.67
N PHE A 220 19.32 8.08 -12.21
CA PHE A 220 19.87 9.31 -11.65
C PHE A 220 19.83 10.45 -12.67
N GLN A 221 19.43 11.64 -12.22
CA GLN A 221 19.49 12.87 -13.02
C GLN A 221 20.01 14.02 -12.16
N SER A 222 20.84 14.88 -12.76
CA SER A 222 21.21 16.15 -12.13
C SER A 222 20.18 17.21 -12.50
N ILE A 223 19.90 18.08 -11.53
CA ILE A 223 18.98 19.20 -11.69
C ILE A 223 19.73 20.52 -11.56
N GLU A 224 19.48 21.41 -12.51
CA GLU A 224 20.02 22.77 -12.54
C GLU A 224 18.86 23.78 -12.62
N VAL A 225 19.06 24.95 -12.02
CA VAL A 225 18.07 26.04 -12.09
C VAL A 225 18.36 26.86 -13.34
N LYS A 226 17.33 27.19 -14.15
CA LYS A 226 17.51 28.14 -15.27
C LYS A 226 17.81 29.56 -14.76
N ASP A 227 17.15 29.94 -13.68
CA ASP A 227 17.21 31.27 -13.06
C ASP A 227 17.88 31.16 -11.67
N PRO A 228 19.11 31.67 -11.50
CA PRO A 228 19.83 31.63 -10.23
C PRO A 228 19.04 32.19 -9.03
N LEU A 229 18.14 33.17 -9.26
CA LEU A 229 17.32 33.78 -8.21
C LEU A 229 16.35 32.78 -7.55
N ARG A 230 16.01 31.69 -8.23
CA ARG A 230 15.08 30.66 -7.75
C ARG A 230 15.76 29.48 -7.03
N THR A 231 17.07 29.53 -6.82
CA THR A 231 17.84 28.44 -6.19
C THR A 231 17.32 28.05 -4.81
N LYS A 232 16.98 29.03 -3.96
CA LYS A 232 16.43 28.78 -2.62
C LYS A 232 15.07 28.08 -2.68
N GLN A 233 14.22 28.48 -3.63
CA GLN A 233 12.91 27.88 -3.86
C GLN A 233 13.06 26.43 -4.36
N LEU A 234 13.99 26.17 -5.29
CA LEU A 234 14.28 24.83 -5.77
C LEU A 234 14.74 23.91 -4.64
N ARG A 235 15.72 24.35 -3.83
CA ARG A 235 16.24 23.56 -2.71
C ARG A 235 15.14 23.20 -1.71
N THR A 236 14.27 24.16 -1.40
CA THR A 236 13.15 23.94 -0.48
C THR A 236 12.14 22.95 -1.06
N GLY A 237 11.77 23.12 -2.32
CA GLY A 237 10.84 22.22 -3.02
C GLY A 237 11.38 20.79 -3.15
N LEU A 238 12.66 20.63 -3.53
CA LEU A 238 13.30 19.31 -3.60
C LEU A 238 13.39 18.64 -2.23
N THR A 239 13.74 19.40 -1.18
CA THR A 239 13.77 18.86 0.19
C THR A 239 12.39 18.33 0.59
N GLN A 240 11.33 19.10 0.33
CA GLN A 240 9.96 18.68 0.58
C GLN A 240 9.57 17.43 -0.21
N LEU A 241 9.91 17.35 -1.50
CA LEU A 241 9.63 16.17 -2.33
C LEU A 241 10.43 14.93 -1.88
N GLY A 242 11.64 15.14 -1.36
CA GLY A 242 12.44 14.09 -0.74
C GLY A 242 11.83 13.56 0.54
N GLU A 243 11.36 14.45 1.42
CA GLU A 243 10.67 14.09 2.66
C GLU A 243 9.34 13.36 2.43
N GLU A 244 8.63 13.66 1.33
CA GLU A 244 7.43 12.92 0.91
C GLU A 244 7.75 11.52 0.36
N GLY A 245 9.02 11.22 0.08
CA GLY A 245 9.44 9.98 -0.59
C GLY A 245 9.12 9.96 -2.08
N ALA A 246 8.76 11.09 -2.70
CA ALA A 246 8.44 11.16 -4.13
C ALA A 246 9.69 10.93 -5.01
N ILE A 247 10.86 11.37 -4.54
CA ILE A 247 12.16 11.18 -5.19
C ILE A 247 13.28 11.24 -4.15
N GLN A 248 14.39 10.54 -4.37
CA GLN A 248 15.55 10.64 -3.46
C GLN A 248 16.44 11.81 -3.87
N VAL A 249 16.82 12.66 -2.91
CA VAL A 249 17.65 13.86 -3.17
C VAL A 249 19.03 13.66 -2.55
N PHE A 250 20.05 13.60 -3.40
CA PHE A 250 21.45 13.46 -3.01
C PHE A 250 22.19 14.79 -3.15
N ARG A 251 23.07 15.08 -2.19
CA ARG A 251 23.93 16.26 -2.16
C ARG A 251 25.39 15.82 -2.02
N PRO A 252 26.06 15.47 -3.12
CA PRO A 252 27.44 15.01 -3.06
C PRO A 252 28.34 16.13 -2.53
N HIS A 253 29.12 15.85 -1.49
CA HIS A 253 29.95 16.85 -0.84
C HIS A 253 30.99 17.46 -1.80
N MET A 254 31.47 16.68 -2.78
CA MET A 254 32.47 17.10 -3.76
C MET A 254 31.90 17.79 -5.01
N ALA A 255 30.58 17.86 -5.18
CA ALA A 255 29.96 18.29 -6.45
C ALA A 255 29.57 19.79 -6.50
N GLY A 256 30.20 20.64 -5.69
CA GLY A 256 30.09 22.10 -5.81
C GLY A 256 28.66 22.67 -5.71
N GLY A 257 27.75 21.98 -5.01
CA GLY A 257 26.35 22.39 -4.86
C GLY A 257 25.37 21.82 -5.89
N MET A 258 25.83 20.92 -6.77
CA MET A 258 24.97 20.15 -7.67
C MET A 258 24.10 19.16 -6.87
N MET A 259 22.81 19.10 -7.20
CA MET A 259 21.87 18.15 -6.61
C MET A 259 21.63 17.00 -7.59
N LEU A 260 21.71 15.78 -7.09
CA LEU A 260 21.39 14.56 -7.84
C LEU A 260 20.07 14.01 -7.34
N LEU A 261 19.19 13.63 -8.26
CA LEU A 261 17.92 13.01 -7.95
C LEU A 261 17.96 11.54 -8.34
N GLY A 262 17.57 10.66 -7.43
CA GLY A 262 17.43 9.23 -7.66
C GLY A 262 15.96 8.83 -7.71
N ALA A 263 15.58 8.10 -8.77
CA ALA A 263 14.26 7.52 -8.95
C ALA A 263 14.35 6.01 -9.23
N VAL A 264 13.32 5.27 -8.83
CA VAL A 264 13.09 3.89 -9.26
C VAL A 264 12.49 3.88 -10.67
N GLY A 265 11.63 4.85 -10.99
CA GLY A 265 10.97 4.95 -12.30
C GLY A 265 11.01 6.35 -12.91
N GLN A 266 10.97 6.42 -14.24
CA GLN A 266 11.07 7.69 -14.99
C GLN A 266 9.97 8.70 -14.62
N LEU A 267 8.75 8.23 -14.35
CA LEU A 267 7.60 9.07 -13.98
C LEU A 267 7.88 9.95 -12.76
N GLN A 268 8.74 9.53 -11.84
CA GLN A 268 9.07 10.33 -10.65
C GLN A 268 9.75 11.65 -11.03
N PHE A 269 10.62 11.66 -12.05
CA PHE A 269 11.22 12.91 -12.54
C PHE A 269 10.17 13.83 -13.16
N GLU A 270 9.19 13.28 -13.88
CA GLU A 270 8.11 14.05 -14.49
C GLU A 270 7.20 14.69 -13.44
N VAL A 271 6.86 13.95 -12.38
CA VAL A 271 6.10 14.46 -11.23
C VAL A 271 6.85 15.59 -10.54
N VAL A 272 8.16 15.44 -10.32
CA VAL A 272 9.00 16.48 -9.71
C VAL A 272 9.06 17.72 -10.60
N ALA A 273 9.26 17.55 -11.91
CA ALA A 273 9.27 18.64 -12.87
C ALA A 273 7.94 19.40 -12.91
N HIS A 274 6.83 18.67 -12.85
CA HIS A 274 5.49 19.26 -12.79
C HIS A 274 5.28 20.07 -11.50
N ARG A 275 5.66 19.52 -10.34
CA ARG A 275 5.47 20.18 -9.03
C ARG A 275 6.37 21.40 -8.83
N LEU A 276 7.57 21.42 -9.40
CA LEU A 276 8.51 22.53 -9.26
C LEU A 276 8.21 23.73 -10.19
N LYS A 277 7.19 23.62 -11.07
CA LYS A 277 6.91 24.54 -12.19
C LYS A 277 8.11 24.58 -13.18
N ARG A 278 7.88 24.75 -14.49
CA ARG A 278 8.85 24.60 -15.62
C ARG A 278 10.16 25.45 -15.60
N SER A 279 10.54 26.07 -14.48
CA SER A 279 11.74 26.90 -14.32
C SER A 279 13.06 26.13 -14.11
N THR A 280 13.07 24.81 -14.19
CA THR A 280 14.27 23.96 -14.01
C THR A 280 14.76 23.35 -15.33
N VAL A 281 16.07 23.07 -15.42
CA VAL A 281 16.68 22.24 -16.47
C VAL A 281 17.06 20.90 -15.86
N TRP A 282 16.75 19.84 -16.58
CA TRP A 282 17.19 18.49 -16.26
C TRP A 282 18.36 18.13 -17.14
N LYS A 283 19.47 17.65 -16.54
CA LYS A 283 20.57 17.06 -17.28
C LYS A 283 20.64 15.59 -16.89
N ARG A 284 20.57 14.71 -17.89
CA ARG A 284 20.74 13.28 -17.66
C ARG A 284 22.20 13.06 -17.25
N ALA A 285 22.41 12.59 -16.03
CA ALA A 285 23.71 12.09 -15.64
C ALA A 285 23.86 10.71 -16.30
N CYS A 286 24.43 10.65 -17.50
CA CYS A 286 24.86 9.39 -18.09
C CYS A 286 26.08 8.89 -17.32
N ARG A 287 25.86 8.24 -16.19
CA ARG A 287 26.81 7.28 -15.63
C ARG A 287 26.04 5.98 -15.39
N PRO A 288 26.53 4.83 -15.89
CA PRO A 288 25.96 3.55 -15.53
C PRO A 288 26.02 3.44 -14.01
N ALA A 289 24.89 3.12 -13.38
CA ALA A 289 24.80 2.89 -11.95
C ALA A 289 25.57 1.61 -11.63
N ALA A 290 26.89 1.72 -11.44
CA ALA A 290 27.56 0.82 -10.53
C ALA A 290 27.00 1.15 -9.15
N SER A 291 26.47 0.14 -8.48
CA SER A 291 25.85 0.18 -7.16
C SER A 291 26.76 0.92 -6.16
N ILE A 292 26.56 2.23 -5.99
CA ILE A 292 27.26 3.02 -4.97
C ILE A 292 26.54 2.73 -3.66
N TRP A 293 26.93 1.63 -3.03
CA TRP A 293 26.77 1.45 -1.59
C TRP A 293 27.73 2.41 -0.90
N LEU A 294 27.19 3.47 -0.29
CA LEU A 294 27.83 4.12 0.84
C LEU A 294 27.15 3.55 2.09
N ALA A 295 27.55 2.34 2.47
CA ALA A 295 27.31 1.84 3.81
C ALA A 295 28.23 2.62 4.76
N GLY A 296 27.62 3.31 5.72
CA GLY A 296 28.25 3.90 6.89
C GLY A 296 27.28 3.75 8.05
#